data_AF-A0A947KV41-F1
#
_entry.id   AF-A0A947KV41-F1
#
_cell.length_a   1.000
_cell.length_b   1.000
_cell.length_c   1.000
_cell.angle_alpha   90.00
_cell.angle_beta   90.00
_cell.angle_gamma   90.00
#
_symmetry.space_group_name_H-M   'P 1'
#
loop_
_entity.id
_entity.type
_entity.pdbx_description
1 polymer ?
#
loop_
_entity_poly.entity_id
_entity_poly.type
_entity_poly.pdbx_seq_one_letter_code
_entity_poly.pdbx_strand_id
1 'polypeptide(L)'
;MSNTDFIDDDLIQRRDAVKEVNMGPAHKGSAASDMPRSEPVPTGDLNLTPLTRRNEEINSQVATKLDELERLRTKQESLEREKNSLESLRNNQEKYEAGKREMIDHLEKSLIALEREEIGLNQRLELLAETERRFKEMLNDMRGFNEEQWATDTEGLRMDLSKALVIVDNTRKEYNKAYARIEAMRESHNIGVIANPAMQDESAGLARYPRGFGDWVKVGLAFSLPLVIVLIVLIGVLVARLF
;
A
#
# COMPACT_ATOMS: atom_id res chain seq x y z
N MET A 1 24.83 17.24 31.08
CA MET A 1 25.89 16.26 31.34
C MET A 1 25.31 14.87 31.12
N SER A 2 25.68 14.20 30.02
CA SER A 2 25.87 12.75 29.98
C SER A 2 26.47 12.44 28.62
N ASN A 3 27.79 12.35 28.62
CA ASN A 3 28.61 11.98 27.48
C ASN A 3 28.78 10.45 27.51
N THR A 4 28.94 9.85 26.33
CA THR A 4 29.65 8.59 26.06
C THR A 4 29.17 7.30 26.75
N ASP A 5 28.48 6.40 26.01
CA ASP A 5 28.51 4.96 26.33
C ASP A 5 28.01 4.02 25.20
N PHE A 6 28.47 4.18 23.95
CA PHE A 6 28.03 3.30 22.84
C PHE A 6 29.15 2.72 21.99
N ILE A 7 30.43 3.01 22.29
CA ILE A 7 31.56 2.66 21.43
C ILE A 7 32.48 1.58 22.04
N ASP A 8 32.42 1.31 23.36
CA ASP A 8 33.43 0.46 24.03
C ASP A 8 33.06 -1.02 24.22
N ASP A 9 31.81 -1.44 24.04
CA ASP A 9 31.38 -2.81 24.41
C ASP A 9 31.70 -3.87 23.32
N ASP A 10 31.67 -3.48 22.04
CA ASP A 10 31.86 -4.43 20.91
C ASP A 10 33.33 -4.84 20.68
N LEU A 11 34.30 -4.11 21.26
CA LEU A 11 35.74 -4.37 21.08
C LEU A 11 36.30 -5.41 22.07
N ILE A 12 35.66 -5.59 23.23
CA ILE A 12 36.14 -6.50 24.27
C ILE A 12 35.79 -7.95 23.92
N GLN A 13 34.62 -8.19 23.33
CA GLN A 13 34.09 -9.53 23.07
C GLN A 13 34.90 -10.30 22.00
N ARG A 14 35.57 -9.61 21.07
CA ARG A 14 36.44 -10.24 20.06
C ARG A 14 37.78 -10.72 20.60
N ARG A 15 38.28 -10.16 21.71
CA ARG A 15 39.58 -10.57 22.29
C ARG A 15 39.47 -11.85 23.11
N ASP A 16 38.31 -12.09 23.72
CA ASP A 16 38.10 -13.29 24.55
C ASP A 16 37.85 -14.54 23.69
N ALA A 17 37.16 -14.41 22.56
CA ALA A 17 36.91 -15.52 21.63
C ALA A 17 38.18 -16.07 20.93
N VAL A 18 39.25 -15.27 20.84
CA VAL A 18 40.53 -15.69 20.21
C VAL A 18 41.45 -16.41 21.22
N LYS A 19 41.20 -16.31 22.52
CA LYS A 19 42.06 -16.89 23.56
C LYS A 19 41.71 -18.33 23.93
N GLU A 20 40.57 -18.87 23.48
CA GLU A 20 40.10 -20.22 23.81
C GLU A 20 40.48 -21.32 22.80
N VAL A 21 41.13 -20.98 21.69
CA VAL A 21 41.47 -22.00 20.67
C VAL A 21 42.88 -22.58 20.90
N ASN A 22 42.89 -23.68 21.65
CA ASN A 22 43.74 -24.86 21.45
C ASN A 22 45.25 -24.79 21.82
N MET A 23 45.57 -25.08 23.08
CA MET A 23 46.85 -25.73 23.45
C MET A 23 46.59 -27.21 23.78
N GLY A 24 47.11 -28.11 22.94
CA GLY A 24 47.16 -29.55 23.19
C GLY A 24 48.45 -30.00 23.90
N PRO A 25 48.48 -31.21 24.50
CA PRO A 25 49.27 -31.48 25.70
C PRO A 25 50.68 -32.05 25.46
N ALA A 26 51.52 -31.85 26.46
CA ALA A 26 52.87 -32.38 26.60
C ALA A 26 52.90 -33.91 26.83
N HIS A 27 53.86 -34.59 26.20
CA HIS A 27 54.29 -35.94 26.60
C HIS A 27 55.79 -35.93 26.91
N LYS A 28 56.13 -36.27 28.15
CA LYS A 28 57.49 -36.64 28.60
C LYS A 28 57.75 -38.11 28.30
N GLY A 29 58.97 -38.43 27.89
CA GLY A 29 59.53 -39.79 27.83
C GLY A 29 61.05 -39.73 27.69
N SER A 30 61.75 -40.28 28.68
CA SER A 30 63.21 -40.35 28.84
C SER A 30 63.80 -41.57 28.12
N ALA A 31 65.02 -41.47 27.59
CA ALA A 31 66.17 -42.33 27.92
C ALA A 31 67.28 -42.23 26.86
N ALA A 32 68.53 -42.26 27.34
CA ALA A 32 69.77 -42.14 26.60
C ALA A 32 70.21 -43.44 25.88
N SER A 33 70.98 -43.30 24.82
CA SER A 33 72.11 -44.19 24.50
C SER A 33 73.02 -43.60 23.40
N ASP A 34 74.28 -43.43 23.75
CA ASP A 34 75.53 -43.60 23.00
C ASP A 34 75.78 -42.98 21.60
N MET A 35 76.90 -42.27 21.56
CA MET A 35 77.70 -41.78 20.42
C MET A 35 78.43 -42.95 19.71
N PRO A 36 78.89 -42.84 18.44
CA PRO A 36 79.94 -41.87 18.08
C PRO A 36 79.92 -41.20 16.69
N ARG A 37 80.46 -39.98 16.71
CA ARG A 37 81.22 -39.25 15.67
C ARG A 37 81.63 -40.05 14.41
N SER A 38 81.37 -39.43 13.25
CA SER A 38 82.28 -39.43 12.10
C SER A 38 82.18 -38.09 11.34
N GLU A 39 83.27 -37.33 11.47
CA GLU A 39 83.89 -36.30 10.61
C GLU A 39 83.12 -35.25 9.78
N PRO A 40 83.67 -34.01 9.71
CA PRO A 40 83.12 -32.90 8.95
C PRO A 40 83.58 -32.93 7.49
N VAL A 41 82.67 -32.59 6.56
CA VAL A 41 83.06 -32.14 5.22
C VAL A 41 82.93 -30.62 5.17
N PRO A 42 84.04 -29.87 5.24
CA PRO A 42 84.06 -28.47 4.87
C PRO A 42 84.34 -28.39 3.37
N THR A 43 83.50 -27.69 2.62
CA THR A 43 83.88 -26.81 1.49
C THR A 43 82.65 -26.44 0.69
N GLY A 44 82.35 -25.16 0.68
CA GLY A 44 81.27 -24.56 -0.11
C GLY A 44 80.92 -23.15 0.33
N ASP A 45 81.86 -22.44 0.95
CA ASP A 45 81.73 -21.02 1.17
C ASP A 45 82.02 -20.30 -0.17
N LEU A 46 81.26 -19.23 -0.41
CA LEU A 46 81.53 -18.19 -1.41
C LEU A 46 81.17 -18.51 -2.88
N ASN A 47 79.87 -18.50 -3.17
CA ASN A 47 79.30 -17.61 -4.20
C ASN A 47 77.76 -17.60 -4.12
N LEU A 48 77.24 -17.14 -2.97
CA LEU A 48 75.92 -16.51 -2.94
C LEU A 48 76.06 -15.21 -3.74
N THR A 49 75.84 -15.38 -5.03
CA THR A 49 76.00 -14.39 -6.08
C THR A 49 75.18 -13.16 -5.71
N PRO A 50 75.68 -11.92 -5.90
CA PRO A 50 74.94 -10.69 -5.65
C PRO A 50 73.55 -10.63 -6.32
N LEU A 51 73.32 -11.49 -7.33
CA LEU A 51 72.03 -11.74 -7.96
C LEU A 51 71.00 -12.38 -7.02
N THR A 52 71.37 -13.30 -6.14
CA THR A 52 70.44 -13.92 -5.18
C THR A 52 69.97 -12.91 -4.13
N ARG A 53 70.88 -12.07 -3.62
CA ARG A 53 70.51 -10.98 -2.70
C ARG A 53 69.59 -9.96 -3.37
N ARG A 54 69.88 -9.60 -4.63
CA ARG A 54 69.02 -8.70 -5.43
C ARG A 54 67.66 -9.32 -5.76
N ASN A 55 67.59 -10.61 -6.06
CA ASN A 55 66.33 -11.32 -6.28
C ASN A 55 65.50 -11.40 -4.99
N GLU A 56 66.13 -11.62 -3.84
CA GLU A 56 65.45 -11.60 -2.55
C GLU A 56 64.90 -10.21 -2.20
N GLU A 57 65.65 -9.15 -2.50
CA GLU A 57 65.23 -7.76 -2.31
C GLU A 57 64.11 -7.35 -3.28
N ILE A 58 64.14 -7.83 -4.52
CA ILE A 58 63.04 -7.64 -5.48
C ILE A 58 61.80 -8.43 -5.03
N ASN A 59 61.96 -9.68 -4.59
CA ASN A 59 60.87 -10.49 -4.08
C ASN A 59 60.24 -9.88 -2.81
N SER A 60 61.05 -9.32 -1.91
CA SER A 60 60.54 -8.64 -0.72
C SER A 60 59.83 -7.33 -1.06
N GLN A 61 60.31 -6.57 -2.06
CA GLN A 61 59.60 -5.41 -2.59
C GLN A 61 58.29 -5.81 -3.27
N VAL A 62 58.27 -6.88 -4.08
CA VAL A 62 57.06 -7.41 -4.69
C VAL A 62 56.07 -7.89 -3.63
N ALA A 63 56.53 -8.60 -2.61
CA ALA A 63 55.69 -9.03 -1.49
C ALA A 63 55.11 -7.84 -0.72
N THR A 64 55.91 -6.80 -0.47
CA THR A 64 55.46 -5.55 0.18
C THR A 64 54.42 -4.85 -0.69
N LYS A 65 54.64 -4.77 -2.00
CA LYS A 65 53.71 -4.16 -2.96
C LYS A 65 52.41 -4.94 -3.07
N LEU A 66 52.46 -6.28 -3.01
CA LEU A 66 51.28 -7.14 -2.98
C LEU A 66 50.47 -6.96 -1.68
N ASP A 67 51.12 -6.88 -0.52
CA ASP A 67 50.46 -6.60 0.76
C ASP A 67 49.84 -5.20 0.78
N GLU A 68 50.54 -4.18 0.26
CA GLU A 68 49.98 -2.83 0.07
C GLU A 68 48.73 -2.86 -0.83
N LEU A 69 48.75 -3.66 -1.90
CA LEU A 69 47.64 -3.79 -2.85
C LEU A 69 46.44 -4.52 -2.23
N GLU A 70 46.68 -5.55 -1.43
CA GLU A 70 45.66 -6.25 -0.66
C GLU A 70 45.01 -5.33 0.38
N ARG A 71 45.81 -4.56 1.14
CA ARG A 71 45.31 -3.56 2.09
C ARG A 71 44.45 -2.49 1.41
N LEU A 72 44.87 -2.02 0.24
CA LEU A 72 44.10 -1.06 -0.54
C LEU A 72 42.79 -1.66 -1.05
N ARG A 73 42.80 -2.92 -1.50
CA ARG A 73 41.58 -3.65 -1.89
C ARG A 73 40.60 -3.78 -0.73
N THR A 74 41.07 -4.19 0.44
CA THR A 74 40.21 -4.31 1.63
C THR A 74 39.60 -2.97 2.02
N LYS A 75 40.38 -1.88 1.94
CA LYS A 75 39.87 -0.51 2.17
C LYS A 75 38.85 -0.07 1.11
N GLN A 76 39.09 -0.42 -0.15
CA GLN A 76 38.15 -0.13 -1.24
C GLN A 76 36.83 -0.88 -1.02
N GLU A 77 36.88 -2.16 -0.65
CA GLU A 77 35.69 -2.95 -0.37
C GLU A 77 34.91 -2.41 0.84
N SER A 78 35.59 -2.00 1.91
CA SER A 78 34.91 -1.38 3.06
C SER A 78 34.23 -0.06 2.69
N LEU A 79 34.89 0.78 1.89
CA LEU A 79 34.33 2.04 1.40
C LEU A 79 33.14 1.81 0.46
N GLU A 80 33.20 0.79 -0.39
CA GLU A 80 32.08 0.45 -1.28
C GLU A 80 30.87 -0.04 -0.48
N ARG A 81 31.08 -0.85 0.57
CA ARG A 81 30.01 -1.27 1.48
C ARG A 81 29.38 -0.08 2.22
N GLU A 82 30.21 0.82 2.74
CA GLU A 82 29.72 2.03 3.41
C GLU A 82 28.93 2.94 2.45
N LYS A 83 29.45 3.15 1.24
CA LYS A 83 28.75 3.88 0.17
C LYS A 83 27.38 3.25 -0.12
N ASN A 84 27.33 1.94 -0.32
CA ASN A 84 26.09 1.23 -0.61
C ASN A 84 25.09 1.35 0.56
N SER A 85 25.58 1.28 1.80
CA SER A 85 24.76 1.49 2.99
C SER A 85 24.17 2.91 3.04
N LEU A 86 25.00 3.94 2.83
CA LEU A 86 24.55 5.33 2.80
C LEU A 86 23.57 5.62 1.66
N GLU A 87 23.81 5.03 0.48
CA GLU A 87 22.91 5.15 -0.67
C GLU A 87 21.56 4.48 -0.39
N SER A 88 21.57 3.30 0.25
CA SER A 88 20.34 2.62 0.66
C SER A 88 19.55 3.44 1.69
N LEU A 89 20.23 4.06 2.65
CA LEU A 89 19.60 4.91 3.66
C LEU A 89 18.99 6.16 3.02
N ARG A 90 19.72 6.81 2.11
CA ARG A 90 19.22 7.96 1.35
C ARG A 90 17.99 7.60 0.53
N ASN A 91 18.01 6.46 -0.17
CA ASN A 91 16.86 5.97 -0.93
C ASN A 91 15.65 5.69 -0.02
N ASN A 92 15.87 5.09 1.16
CA ASN A 92 14.81 4.88 2.14
C ASN A 92 14.24 6.19 2.69
N GLN A 93 15.08 7.20 2.94
CA GLN A 93 14.62 8.53 3.36
C GLN A 93 13.78 9.19 2.28
N GLU A 94 14.21 9.13 1.02
CA GLU A 94 13.47 9.69 -0.11
C GLU A 94 12.10 9.01 -0.28
N LYS A 95 12.06 7.67 -0.20
CA LYS A 95 10.80 6.90 -0.22
C LYS A 95 9.89 7.25 0.95
N TYR A 96 10.44 7.39 2.15
CA TYR A 96 9.67 7.77 3.33
C TYR A 96 9.08 9.17 3.18
N GLU A 97 9.88 10.15 2.73
CA GLU A 97 9.39 11.52 2.52
C GLU A 97 8.33 11.58 1.42
N ALA A 98 8.54 10.87 0.31
CA ALA A 98 7.59 10.80 -0.79
C ALA A 98 6.26 10.17 -0.32
N GLY A 99 6.33 8.98 0.30
CA GLY A 99 5.16 8.28 0.81
C GLY A 99 4.43 9.06 1.91
N LYS A 100 5.17 9.76 2.78
CA LYS A 100 4.57 10.66 3.79
C LYS A 100 3.80 11.80 3.13
N ARG A 101 4.38 12.48 2.13
CA ARG A 101 3.71 13.58 1.41
C ARG A 101 2.48 13.10 0.66
N GLU A 102 2.59 11.96 -0.02
CA GLU A 102 1.48 11.33 -0.73
C GLU A 102 0.34 10.96 0.22
N MET A 103 0.65 10.37 1.37
CA MET A 103 -0.37 9.97 2.33
C MET A 103 -1.06 11.18 2.97
N ILE A 104 -0.31 12.25 3.25
CA ILE A 104 -0.90 13.52 3.72
C ILE A 104 -1.88 14.08 2.68
N ASP A 105 -1.49 14.17 1.42
CA ASP A 105 -2.36 14.68 0.35
C ASP A 105 -3.61 13.80 0.15
N HIS A 106 -3.47 12.47 0.22
CA HIS A 106 -4.61 11.55 0.17
C HIS A 106 -5.55 11.73 1.35
N LEU A 107 -5.01 11.84 2.56
CA LEU A 107 -5.79 12.05 3.78
C LEU A 107 -6.53 13.39 3.73
N GLU A 108 -5.86 14.48 3.33
CA GLU A 108 -6.48 15.79 3.16
C GLU A 108 -7.63 15.76 2.15
N LYS A 109 -7.44 15.11 0.98
CA LYS A 109 -8.50 14.95 -0.02
C LYS A 109 -9.66 14.12 0.51
N SER A 110 -9.38 13.02 1.21
CA SER A 110 -10.40 12.15 1.78
C SER A 110 -11.19 12.84 2.89
N LEU A 111 -10.54 13.69 3.69
CA LEU A 111 -11.19 14.47 4.73
C LEU A 111 -12.16 15.48 4.13
N ILE A 112 -11.73 16.21 3.09
CA ILE A 112 -12.62 17.14 2.37
C ILE A 112 -13.79 16.40 1.73
N ALA A 113 -13.57 15.20 1.17
CA ALA A 113 -14.65 14.39 0.62
C ALA A 113 -15.66 13.96 1.71
N LEU A 114 -15.16 13.53 2.86
CA LEU A 114 -15.97 13.15 4.02
C LEU A 114 -16.77 14.32 4.56
N GLU A 115 -16.17 15.50 4.71
CA GLU A 115 -16.85 16.72 5.14
C GLU A 115 -17.98 17.12 4.19
N ARG A 116 -17.77 16.98 2.87
CA ARG A 116 -18.82 17.21 1.87
C ARG A 116 -19.95 16.19 2.00
N GLU A 117 -19.62 14.94 2.25
CA GLU A 117 -20.62 13.89 2.49
C GLU A 117 -21.44 14.17 3.76
N GLU A 118 -20.79 14.60 4.84
CA GLU A 118 -21.45 15.00 6.10
C GLU A 118 -22.44 16.14 5.87
N ILE A 119 -22.02 17.21 5.17
CA ILE A 119 -22.92 18.32 4.80
C ILE A 119 -24.10 17.80 3.98
N GLY A 120 -23.84 16.91 3.02
CA GLY A 120 -24.88 16.29 2.21
C GLY A 120 -25.87 15.47 3.04
N LEU A 121 -25.39 14.66 3.99
CA LEU A 121 -26.23 13.86 4.88
C LEU A 121 -27.05 14.76 5.82
N ASN A 122 -26.47 15.83 6.36
CA ASN A 122 -27.19 16.78 7.21
C ASN A 122 -28.32 17.49 6.46
N GLN A 123 -28.07 17.97 5.25
CA GLN A 123 -29.12 18.56 4.41
C GLN A 123 -30.23 17.54 4.11
N ARG A 124 -29.87 16.27 3.92
CA ARG A 124 -30.85 15.20 3.72
C ARG A 124 -31.69 14.92 4.96
N LEU A 125 -31.06 14.89 6.14
CA LEU A 125 -31.78 14.74 7.40
C LEU A 125 -32.79 15.87 7.61
N GLU A 126 -32.42 17.11 7.29
CA GLU A 126 -33.32 18.26 7.38
C GLU A 126 -34.54 18.10 6.45
N LEU A 127 -34.33 17.70 5.19
CA LEU A 127 -35.42 17.46 4.23
C LEU A 127 -36.35 16.32 4.68
N LEU A 128 -35.79 15.25 5.24
CA LEU A 128 -36.59 14.14 5.79
C LEU A 128 -37.39 14.59 7.01
N ALA A 129 -36.79 15.35 7.93
CA ALA A 129 -37.48 15.90 9.09
C ALA A 129 -38.62 16.86 8.68
N GLU A 130 -38.40 17.71 7.67
CA GLU A 130 -39.45 18.56 7.11
C GLU A 130 -40.60 17.72 6.53
N THR A 131 -40.27 16.66 5.80
CA THR A 131 -41.26 15.76 5.19
C THR A 131 -42.04 14.98 6.24
N GLU A 132 -41.38 14.50 7.30
CA GLU A 132 -42.02 13.88 8.45
C GLU A 132 -43.02 14.82 9.12
N ARG A 133 -42.63 16.08 9.35
CA ARG A 133 -43.51 17.11 9.91
C ARG A 133 -44.76 17.31 9.04
N ARG A 134 -44.58 17.44 7.72
CA ARG A 134 -45.69 17.57 6.77
C ARG A 134 -46.63 16.36 6.80
N PHE A 135 -46.08 15.14 6.88
CA PHE A 135 -46.90 13.93 7.02
C PHE A 135 -47.69 13.90 8.33
N LYS A 136 -47.12 14.37 9.44
CA LYS A 136 -47.84 14.50 10.71
C LYS A 136 -48.98 15.50 10.61
N GLU A 137 -48.76 16.65 9.98
CA GLU A 137 -49.79 17.67 9.73
C GLU A 137 -50.94 17.10 8.88
N MET A 138 -50.60 16.48 7.74
CA MET A 138 -51.58 15.81 6.86
C MET A 138 -52.38 14.71 7.56
N LEU A 139 -51.73 13.92 8.42
CA LEU A 139 -52.40 12.88 9.21
C LEU A 139 -53.34 13.50 10.25
N ASN A 140 -52.94 14.62 10.86
CA ASN A 140 -53.77 15.35 11.80
C ASN A 140 -55.01 15.94 11.10
N ASP A 141 -54.84 16.52 9.90
CA ASP A 141 -55.96 17.03 9.10
C ASP A 141 -56.95 15.91 8.75
N MET A 142 -56.45 14.74 8.37
CA MET A 142 -57.27 13.55 8.08
C MET A 142 -57.98 13.00 9.32
N ARG A 143 -57.35 13.03 10.49
CA ARG A 143 -57.95 12.57 11.75
C ARG A 143 -58.87 13.61 12.38
N GLY A 144 -58.76 14.87 11.97
CA GLY A 144 -59.56 15.98 12.45
C GLY A 144 -60.97 16.02 11.86
N PHE A 145 -61.29 15.16 10.88
CA PHE A 145 -62.66 14.99 10.44
C PHE A 145 -63.49 14.40 11.58
N ASN A 146 -64.54 15.13 11.95
CA ASN A 146 -65.53 14.68 12.90
C ASN A 146 -66.87 14.60 12.19
N GLU A 147 -67.19 13.41 11.68
CA GLU A 147 -68.43 13.13 10.98
C GLU A 147 -69.67 13.28 11.88
N GLU A 148 -69.51 13.25 13.21
CA GLU A 148 -70.61 13.42 14.17
C GLU A 148 -71.12 14.88 14.25
N GLN A 149 -70.30 15.84 13.85
CA GLN A 149 -70.65 17.27 13.85
C GLN A 149 -71.23 17.76 12.51
N TRP A 150 -71.34 16.87 11.52
CA TRP A 150 -71.84 17.25 10.21
C TRP A 150 -73.31 17.66 10.27
N ALA A 151 -73.67 18.64 9.45
CA ALA A 151 -75.03 19.14 9.42
C ALA A 151 -76.03 18.02 9.08
N THR A 152 -77.16 17.98 9.79
CA THR A 152 -78.19 16.94 9.62
C THR A 152 -79.10 17.22 8.42
N ASP A 153 -79.13 18.48 7.97
CA ASP A 153 -79.81 18.89 6.76
C ASP A 153 -79.03 18.49 5.51
N THR A 154 -79.76 18.10 4.47
CA THR A 154 -79.19 17.60 3.21
C THR A 154 -78.28 18.60 2.50
N GLU A 155 -78.53 19.91 2.66
CA GLU A 155 -77.75 20.97 2.04
C GLU A 155 -76.42 21.20 2.77
N GLY A 156 -76.46 21.35 4.10
CA GLY A 156 -75.26 21.44 4.94
C GLY A 156 -74.37 20.20 4.83
N LEU A 157 -74.95 18.99 4.81
CA LEU A 157 -74.21 17.74 4.62
C LEU A 157 -73.45 17.72 3.28
N ARG A 158 -74.07 18.18 2.18
CA ARG A 158 -73.40 18.25 0.86
C ARG A 158 -72.24 19.23 0.88
N MET A 159 -72.39 20.36 1.57
CA MET A 159 -71.33 21.35 1.70
C MET A 159 -70.14 20.78 2.49
N ASP A 160 -70.39 20.13 3.63
CA ASP A 160 -69.32 19.59 4.48
C ASP A 160 -68.63 18.38 3.83
N LEU A 161 -69.37 17.52 3.14
CA LEU A 161 -68.81 16.44 2.34
C LEU A 161 -67.91 16.97 1.21
N SER A 162 -68.33 18.04 0.52
CA SER A 162 -67.51 18.68 -0.52
C SER A 162 -66.21 19.23 0.07
N LYS A 163 -66.26 19.90 1.24
CA LYS A 163 -65.05 20.39 1.93
C LYS A 163 -64.12 19.23 2.32
N ALA A 164 -64.66 18.16 2.90
CA ALA A 164 -63.88 16.99 3.28
C ALA A 164 -63.20 16.35 2.05
N LEU A 165 -63.93 16.22 0.94
CA LEU A 165 -63.40 15.66 -0.30
C LEU A 165 -62.27 16.53 -0.90
N VAL A 166 -62.40 17.86 -0.84
CA VAL A 166 -61.32 18.79 -1.24
C VAL A 166 -60.07 18.60 -0.37
N ILE A 167 -60.22 18.45 0.95
CA ILE A 167 -59.09 18.22 1.86
C ILE A 167 -58.43 16.86 1.56
N VAL A 168 -59.23 15.81 1.34
CA VAL A 168 -58.73 14.48 0.94
C VAL A 168 -57.94 14.52 -0.36
N ASP A 169 -58.46 15.18 -1.39
CA ASP A 169 -57.75 15.31 -2.67
C ASP A 169 -56.48 16.15 -2.54
N ASN A 170 -56.49 17.19 -1.72
CA ASN A 170 -55.30 17.99 -1.45
C ASN A 170 -54.22 17.17 -0.74
N THR A 171 -54.58 16.44 0.31
CA THR A 171 -53.66 15.56 1.04
C THR A 171 -53.10 14.46 0.13
N ARG A 172 -53.91 13.86 -0.74
CA ARG A 172 -53.41 12.87 -1.71
C ARG A 172 -52.35 13.47 -2.64
N LYS A 173 -52.58 14.70 -3.13
CA LYS A 173 -51.60 15.39 -4.00
C LYS A 173 -50.31 15.71 -3.25
N GLU A 174 -50.40 16.27 -2.05
CA GLU A 174 -49.22 16.60 -1.25
C GLU A 174 -48.45 15.35 -0.80
N TYR A 175 -49.15 14.24 -0.51
CA TYR A 175 -48.51 12.94 -0.25
C TYR A 175 -47.68 12.47 -1.44
N ASN A 176 -48.28 12.42 -2.63
CA ASN A 176 -47.61 11.96 -3.84
C ASN A 176 -46.40 12.84 -4.17
N LYS A 177 -46.52 14.15 -3.98
CA LYS A 177 -45.43 15.12 -4.19
C LYS A 177 -44.30 14.93 -3.19
N ALA A 178 -44.61 14.79 -1.91
CA ALA A 178 -43.62 14.54 -0.86
C ALA A 178 -42.92 13.19 -1.06
N TYR A 179 -43.66 12.15 -1.44
CA TYR A 179 -43.11 10.84 -1.75
C TYR A 179 -42.19 10.88 -2.97
N ALA A 180 -42.59 11.54 -4.06
CA ALA A 180 -41.74 11.75 -5.22
C ALA A 180 -40.46 12.54 -4.89
N ARG A 181 -40.54 13.51 -3.97
CA ARG A 181 -39.37 14.25 -3.47
C ARG A 181 -38.40 13.35 -2.71
N ILE A 182 -38.89 12.45 -1.85
CA ILE A 182 -38.05 11.46 -1.16
C ILE A 182 -37.37 10.52 -2.16
N GLU A 183 -38.10 10.04 -3.17
CA GLU A 183 -37.53 9.10 -4.15
C GLU A 183 -36.47 9.77 -5.04
N ALA A 184 -36.73 10.98 -5.54
CA ALA A 184 -35.75 11.74 -6.32
C ALA A 184 -34.45 12.02 -5.53
N MET A 185 -34.59 12.30 -4.23
CA MET A 185 -33.47 12.49 -3.32
C MET A 185 -32.66 11.20 -3.12
N ARG A 186 -33.33 10.05 -3.00
CA ARG A 186 -32.69 8.73 -2.87
C ARG A 186 -31.93 8.34 -4.15
N GLU A 187 -32.49 8.65 -5.32
CA GLU A 187 -31.82 8.44 -6.61
C GLU A 187 -30.56 9.32 -6.74
N SER A 188 -30.64 10.60 -6.37
CA SER A 188 -29.49 11.52 -6.44
C SER A 188 -28.30 11.10 -5.56
N HIS A 189 -28.55 10.37 -4.47
CA HIS A 189 -27.49 9.84 -3.61
C HIS A 189 -26.76 8.66 -4.25
N ASN A 190 -27.48 7.75 -4.91
CA ASN A 190 -26.87 6.60 -5.58
C ASN A 190 -25.91 7.03 -6.71
N ILE A 191 -26.25 8.10 -7.43
CA ILE A 191 -25.40 8.65 -8.49
C ILE A 191 -24.11 9.29 -7.92
N GLY A 192 -24.18 9.89 -6.73
CA GLY A 192 -23.02 10.48 -6.04
C GLY A 192 -22.04 9.45 -5.46
N VAL A 193 -22.53 8.27 -5.05
CA VAL A 193 -21.70 7.20 -4.47
C VAL A 193 -20.95 6.39 -5.54
N ILE A 194 -21.51 6.25 -6.75
CA ILE A 194 -20.85 5.55 -7.87
C ILE A 194 -19.68 6.37 -8.45
N ALA A 195 -19.64 7.68 -8.20
CA ALA A 195 -18.56 8.57 -8.62
C ALA A 195 -17.36 8.60 -7.66
N ASN A 196 -17.24 7.63 -6.75
CA ASN A 196 -16.06 7.47 -5.93
C ASN A 196 -15.04 6.62 -6.71
N PRO A 197 -13.84 7.14 -7.08
CA PRO A 197 -12.76 6.29 -7.52
C PRO A 197 -12.25 5.54 -6.28
N ALA A 198 -12.98 4.49 -5.90
CA ALA A 198 -12.46 3.47 -5.01
C ALA A 198 -11.13 3.01 -5.63
N MET A 199 -10.07 3.21 -4.86
CA MET A 199 -8.71 2.75 -5.11
C MET A 199 -8.72 1.44 -5.89
N GLN A 200 -8.41 1.51 -7.19
CA GLN A 200 -8.01 0.34 -7.95
C GLN A 200 -6.61 -0.05 -7.47
N ASP A 201 -6.60 -0.92 -6.47
CA ASP A 201 -5.67 -2.02 -6.28
C ASP A 201 -4.18 -1.70 -6.57
N GLU A 202 -3.49 -1.17 -5.56
CA GLU A 202 -2.02 -1.16 -5.46
C GLU A 202 -1.46 -2.57 -5.18
N SER A 203 -1.79 -3.54 -6.03
CA SER A 203 -1.17 -4.87 -5.98
C SER A 203 -0.91 -5.46 -7.36
N ALA A 204 -0.58 -4.63 -8.34
CA ALA A 204 0.09 -5.06 -9.57
C ALA A 204 1.40 -4.27 -9.73
N GLY A 205 2.50 -4.90 -9.32
CA GLY A 205 3.81 -4.30 -9.25
C GLY A 205 4.32 -3.72 -10.58
N LEU A 206 5.24 -2.78 -10.43
CA LEU A 206 6.42 -2.59 -11.30
C LEU A 206 6.17 -2.80 -12.80
N ALA A 207 5.39 -1.94 -13.42
CA ALA A 207 5.71 -1.35 -14.72
C ALA A 207 4.56 -0.45 -15.15
N ARG A 208 4.82 0.86 -15.19
CA ARG A 208 4.03 1.80 -15.97
C ARG A 208 4.28 1.48 -17.46
N TYR A 209 3.60 0.46 -17.98
CA TYR A 209 3.41 0.34 -19.41
C TYR A 209 2.31 1.33 -19.83
N PRO A 210 2.52 2.14 -20.88
CA PRO A 210 1.43 2.92 -21.46
C PRO A 210 0.34 1.94 -21.88
N ARG A 211 -0.92 2.20 -21.48
CA ARG A 211 -2.09 1.37 -21.82
C ARG A 211 -2.02 0.97 -23.30
N GLY A 212 -1.65 -0.28 -23.55
CA GLY A 212 -1.41 -0.77 -24.89
C GLY A 212 -2.72 -0.87 -25.65
N PHE A 213 -2.66 -0.79 -26.98
CA PHE A 213 -3.79 -0.95 -27.89
C PHE A 213 -4.66 -2.19 -27.55
N GLY A 214 -4.06 -3.25 -27.00
CA GLY A 214 -4.77 -4.45 -26.54
C GLY A 214 -5.79 -4.23 -25.42
N ASP A 215 -5.55 -3.29 -24.49
CA ASP A 215 -6.52 -3.00 -23.43
C ASP A 215 -7.70 -2.18 -23.96
N TRP A 216 -7.46 -1.28 -24.92
CA TRP A 216 -8.53 -0.59 -25.65
C TRP A 216 -9.36 -1.56 -26.51
N VAL A 217 -8.73 -2.58 -27.10
CA VAL A 217 -9.43 -3.65 -27.83
C VAL A 217 -10.24 -4.53 -26.87
N LYS A 218 -9.73 -4.86 -25.67
CA LYS A 218 -10.51 -5.62 -24.67
C LYS A 218 -11.72 -4.85 -24.15
N VAL A 219 -11.59 -3.53 -23.94
CA VAL A 219 -12.72 -2.68 -23.54
C VAL A 219 -13.74 -2.57 -24.68
N GLY A 220 -13.30 -2.41 -25.93
CA GLY A 220 -14.19 -2.44 -27.10
C GLY A 220 -14.87 -3.80 -27.32
N LEU A 221 -14.17 -4.90 -27.02
CA LEU A 221 -14.73 -6.25 -27.11
C LEU A 221 -15.75 -6.51 -25.99
N ALA A 222 -15.47 -6.06 -24.77
CA ALA A 222 -16.42 -6.16 -23.65
C ALA A 222 -17.73 -5.39 -23.93
N PHE A 223 -17.63 -4.22 -24.56
CA PHE A 223 -18.80 -3.43 -24.94
C PHE A 223 -19.60 -4.04 -26.11
N SER A 224 -18.94 -4.75 -27.04
CA SER A 224 -19.60 -5.39 -28.20
C SER A 224 -20.09 -6.82 -27.93
N LEU A 225 -19.65 -7.45 -26.84
CA LEU A 225 -20.04 -8.81 -26.43
C LEU A 225 -21.56 -9.02 -26.27
N PRO A 226 -22.33 -8.16 -25.59
CA PRO A 226 -23.79 -8.32 -25.51
C PRO A 226 -24.47 -8.22 -26.89
N LEU A 227 -23.96 -7.39 -27.80
CA LEU A 227 -24.48 -7.25 -29.16
C LEU A 227 -24.23 -8.53 -29.99
N VAL A 228 -23.05 -9.12 -29.86
CA VAL A 228 -22.68 -10.37 -30.57
C VAL A 228 -23.52 -11.55 -30.08
N ILE A 229 -23.78 -11.65 -28.77
CA ILE A 229 -24.66 -12.69 -28.23
C ILE A 229 -26.08 -12.56 -28.80
N VAL A 230 -26.64 -11.36 -28.83
CA VAL A 230 -27.97 -11.12 -29.42
C VAL A 230 -27.97 -11.51 -30.91
N LEU A 231 -26.92 -11.18 -31.66
CA LEU A 231 -26.79 -11.53 -33.07
C LEU A 231 -26.75 -13.05 -33.28
N ILE A 232 -25.97 -13.78 -32.47
CA ILE A 232 -25.86 -15.25 -32.55
C ILE A 232 -27.21 -15.91 -32.23
N VAL A 233 -27.91 -15.45 -31.20
CA VAL A 233 -29.25 -15.95 -30.84
C VAL A 233 -30.23 -15.70 -32.00
N LEU A 234 -30.21 -14.51 -32.60
CA LEU A 234 -31.07 -14.17 -33.71
C LEU A 234 -30.80 -15.02 -34.96
N ILE A 235 -29.52 -15.27 -35.28
CA ILE A 235 -29.13 -16.18 -36.37
C ILE A 235 -29.59 -17.61 -36.06
N GLY A 236 -29.41 -18.09 -34.82
CA GLY A 236 -29.87 -19.42 -34.41
C GLY A 236 -31.38 -19.60 -34.57
N VAL A 237 -32.17 -18.61 -34.17
CA VAL A 237 -33.63 -18.61 -34.37
C VAL A 237 -34.00 -18.61 -35.85
N LEU A 238 -33.25 -17.88 -36.69
CA LEU A 238 -33.51 -17.80 -38.11
C LEU A 238 -33.17 -19.11 -38.83
N VAL A 239 -32.07 -19.77 -38.46
CA VAL A 239 -31.71 -21.10 -38.97
C VAL A 239 -32.71 -22.16 -38.50
N ALA A 240 -33.15 -22.12 -37.23
CA ALA A 240 -34.17 -23.03 -36.70
C ALA A 240 -35.57 -22.81 -37.30
N ARG A 241 -35.83 -21.66 -37.93
CA ARG A 241 -37.05 -21.41 -38.71
C ARG A 241 -36.94 -21.79 -40.18
N LEU A 242 -35.72 -21.98 -40.69
CA LEU A 242 -35.45 -22.29 -42.10
C LEU A 242 -35.29 -23.81 -42.34
N PHE A 243 -35.03 -24.57 -41.28
CA PHE A 243 -35.12 -26.03 -41.21
C PHE A 243 -36.43 -26.48 -40.59
#